data_AF-A0A3A4RER5-F1
#
_entry.id   AF-A0A3A4RER5-F1
#
_cell.length_a   1.000
_cell.length_b   1.000
_cell.length_c   1.000
_cell.angle_alpha   90.00
_cell.angle_beta   90.00
_cell.angle_gamma   90.00
#
_symmetry.space_group_name_H-M   'P 1'
#
loop_
_entity.id
_entity.type
_entity.pdbx_description
1 polymer ?
#
loop_
_entity_poly.entity_id
_entity_poly.type
_entity_poly.pdbx_seq_one_letter_code
_entity_poly.pdbx_strand_id
1 'polypeptide(L)'
;MKTTLFSTRAWLRLAALGSLVLLGACERPPMDTVQQGYRGTGMVQVYNPRLHEATVAANQAPVAMPAASADGPKAGQVYQNVKVLGDLSVGEFTRLMVNMTAWVAPEQGCNYCHNPANLADDSLYTKVVARRMVQMTQHINTDWKTHVAETGVTCYTCHRGQPVPKDIWFTADAQPYGSNFMGDKAGQNAPAQSVKLASLPNDPFTPYLLGKEPIRVGATTALPTGKGESIQRTEKTYGLMTHMSASLGVNCTYCHNTRNFGNWEGGPPQRVTAYHGIQMARDLNLAYMEPLASTFPPERKGELGDAPKLNCATCHQGAYKPLFGAPMLKDHPELAAYRPYTAPAAAPAAPTAEAAPAAAAPAPAK
;
A
#
# COMPACT_ATOMS: atom_id res chain seq x y z
N MET A 1 14.46 -67.41 13.34
CA MET A 1 13.49 -66.34 13.67
C MET A 1 14.23 -65.14 14.26
N LYS A 2 14.72 -64.18 13.45
CA LYS A 2 15.30 -62.91 13.93
C LYS A 2 15.17 -61.82 12.86
N THR A 3 13.95 -61.37 12.55
CA THR A 3 13.75 -60.31 11.53
C THR A 3 12.44 -59.51 11.72
N THR A 4 12.09 -59.10 12.94
CA THR A 4 10.89 -58.23 13.16
C THR A 4 11.07 -57.07 14.15
N LEU A 5 12.16 -57.01 14.92
CA LEU A 5 12.35 -55.98 15.97
C LEU A 5 12.94 -54.65 15.50
N PHE A 6 13.60 -54.59 14.33
CA PHE A 6 14.16 -53.33 13.80
C PHE A 6 13.12 -52.44 13.10
N SER A 7 12.10 -53.03 12.49
CA SER A 7 11.05 -52.29 11.78
C SER A 7 10.17 -51.47 12.74
N THR A 8 9.72 -52.06 13.85
CA THR A 8 8.84 -51.40 14.83
C THR A 8 9.43 -50.14 15.47
N ARG A 9 10.75 -50.09 15.69
CA ARG A 9 11.43 -48.91 16.26
C ARG A 9 11.48 -47.73 15.28
N ALA A 10 11.59 -47.98 13.99
CA ALA A 10 11.57 -46.93 12.96
C ALA A 10 10.16 -46.33 12.82
N TRP A 11 9.13 -47.19 12.83
CA TRP A 11 7.72 -46.76 12.80
C TRP A 11 7.32 -45.93 14.02
N LEU A 12 7.77 -46.32 15.22
CA LEU A 12 7.51 -45.54 16.45
C LEU A 12 8.19 -44.16 16.43
N ARG A 13 9.41 -44.06 15.88
CA ARG A 13 10.10 -42.76 15.71
C ARG A 13 9.41 -41.87 14.68
N LEU A 14 8.96 -42.43 13.56
CA LEU A 14 8.18 -41.71 12.55
C LEU A 14 6.82 -41.26 13.08
N ALA A 15 6.14 -42.09 13.87
CA ALA A 15 4.89 -41.72 14.53
C ALA A 15 5.10 -40.63 15.60
N ALA A 16 6.20 -40.69 16.37
CA ALA A 16 6.57 -39.66 17.34
C ALA A 16 6.93 -38.32 16.67
N LEU A 17 7.69 -38.34 15.56
CA LEU A 17 7.95 -37.14 14.77
C LEU A 17 6.67 -36.59 14.11
N GLY A 18 5.82 -37.47 13.57
CA GLY A 18 4.54 -37.07 12.99
C GLY A 18 3.60 -36.43 14.01
N SER A 19 3.54 -36.96 15.23
CA SER A 19 2.75 -36.37 16.33
C SER A 19 3.35 -35.05 16.84
N LEU A 20 4.67 -34.89 16.88
CA LEU A 20 5.31 -33.60 17.18
C LEU A 20 5.00 -32.53 16.13
N VAL A 21 4.97 -32.89 14.84
CA VAL A 21 4.58 -31.98 13.75
C VAL A 21 3.10 -31.59 13.86
N LEU A 22 2.22 -32.55 14.20
CA LEU A 22 0.79 -32.28 14.41
C LEU A 22 0.51 -31.38 15.62
N LEU A 23 1.34 -31.43 16.66
CA LEU A 23 1.24 -30.55 17.84
C LEU A 23 1.84 -29.15 17.61
N GLY A 24 2.72 -28.99 16.62
CA GLY A 24 3.33 -27.70 16.27
C GLY A 24 2.37 -26.69 15.63
N ALA A 25 1.20 -27.14 15.17
CA ALA A 25 0.15 -26.26 14.62
C ALA A 25 -0.74 -25.60 15.69
N CYS A 26 -0.58 -25.98 16.97
CA CYS A 26 -1.35 -25.43 18.08
C CYS A 26 -0.59 -24.30 18.78
N GLU A 27 -1.25 -23.17 18.94
CA GLU A 27 -0.74 -22.09 19.78
C GLU A 27 -1.05 -22.37 21.26
N ARG A 28 -0.09 -22.09 22.15
CA ARG A 28 -0.25 -22.37 23.57
C ARG A 28 -0.93 -21.23 24.35
N PRO A 29 -1.90 -21.53 25.23
CA PRO A 29 -2.46 -20.57 26.19
C PRO A 29 -1.41 -20.00 27.17
N PRO A 30 -1.70 -18.88 27.87
CA PRO A 30 -2.89 -18.03 27.70
C PRO A 30 -2.81 -17.16 26.44
N MET A 31 -3.99 -16.71 25.99
CA MET A 31 -4.19 -15.78 24.88
C MET A 31 -4.71 -14.44 25.44
N ASP A 32 -4.35 -13.34 24.79
CA ASP A 32 -4.90 -12.03 25.14
C ASP A 32 -6.24 -11.85 24.43
N THR A 33 -7.22 -11.31 25.14
CA THR A 33 -8.56 -11.09 24.59
C THR A 33 -9.00 -9.65 24.77
N VAL A 34 -9.63 -9.09 23.74
CA VAL A 34 -10.19 -7.74 23.76
C VAL A 34 -11.64 -7.80 23.34
N GLN A 35 -12.56 -7.57 24.28
CA GLN A 35 -13.99 -7.52 24.01
C GLN A 35 -14.34 -6.25 23.21
N GLN A 36 -15.03 -6.42 22.09
CA GLN A 36 -15.39 -5.34 21.14
C GLN A 36 -16.90 -5.09 21.04
N GLY A 37 -17.72 -5.84 21.77
CA GLY A 37 -19.17 -5.68 21.77
C GLY A 37 -19.82 -5.99 23.11
N TYR A 38 -21.16 -5.94 23.16
CA TYR A 38 -21.91 -6.24 24.36
C TYR A 38 -21.65 -7.67 24.85
N ARG A 39 -21.68 -7.89 26.17
CA ARG A 39 -21.44 -9.21 26.78
C ARG A 39 -22.36 -10.28 26.18
N GLY A 40 -21.81 -11.46 25.89
CA GLY A 40 -22.54 -12.59 25.33
C GLY A 40 -22.73 -12.58 23.81
N THR A 41 -22.30 -11.54 23.08
CA THR A 41 -22.39 -11.50 21.61
C THR A 41 -21.26 -12.24 20.90
N GLY A 42 -20.20 -12.63 21.62
CA GLY A 42 -19.01 -13.26 21.03
C GLY A 42 -18.13 -12.29 20.22
N MET A 43 -18.39 -10.98 20.28
CA MET A 43 -17.56 -9.98 19.62
C MET A 43 -16.28 -9.73 20.42
N VAL A 44 -15.23 -10.50 20.10
CA VAL A 44 -13.94 -10.50 20.81
C VAL A 44 -12.81 -10.66 19.81
N GLN A 45 -11.72 -9.92 20.00
CA GLN A 45 -10.44 -10.21 19.35
C GLN A 45 -9.62 -11.12 20.25
N VAL A 46 -8.92 -12.10 19.66
CA VAL A 46 -8.06 -13.02 20.38
C VAL A 46 -6.66 -12.95 19.75
N TYR A 47 -5.66 -12.67 20.57
CA TYR A 47 -4.28 -12.50 20.14
C TYR A 47 -3.37 -13.47 20.86
N ASN A 48 -2.40 -14.03 20.14
CA ASN A 48 -1.28 -14.70 20.77
C ASN A 48 -0.29 -13.65 21.24
N PRO A 49 -0.01 -13.50 22.54
CA PRO A 49 0.91 -12.48 23.03
C PRO A 49 2.30 -12.56 22.36
N ARG A 50 2.76 -13.77 22.04
CA ARG A 50 4.11 -14.02 21.49
C ARG A 50 4.21 -13.63 20.02
N LEU A 51 3.21 -13.99 19.22
CA LEU A 51 3.16 -13.58 17.81
C LEU A 51 2.84 -12.08 17.68
N HIS A 52 2.03 -11.57 18.61
CA HIS A 52 1.70 -10.15 18.65
C HIS A 52 2.93 -9.29 18.96
N GLU A 53 3.77 -9.70 19.92
CA GLU A 53 5.05 -9.03 20.23
C GLU A 53 5.97 -8.95 19.00
N ALA A 54 6.11 -10.05 18.25
CA ALA A 54 6.89 -10.04 17.01
C ALA A 54 6.29 -9.09 15.95
N THR A 55 4.95 -9.02 15.86
CA THR A 55 4.25 -8.09 14.97
C THR A 55 4.48 -6.64 15.39
N VAL A 56 4.46 -6.35 16.70
CA VAL A 56 4.78 -5.04 17.28
C VAL A 56 6.23 -4.65 16.97
N ALA A 57 7.18 -5.55 17.16
CA ALA A 57 8.58 -5.31 16.84
C ALA A 57 8.79 -5.02 15.34
N ALA A 58 8.11 -5.74 14.45
CA ALA A 58 8.18 -5.53 13.00
C ALA A 58 7.49 -4.22 12.52
N ASN A 59 6.71 -3.57 13.38
CA ASN A 59 5.95 -2.36 13.07
C ASN A 59 6.40 -1.16 13.90
N GLN A 60 7.65 -1.13 14.36
CA GLN A 60 8.20 0.05 15.02
C GLN A 60 8.44 1.18 14.01
N ALA A 61 8.05 2.40 14.38
CA ALA A 61 8.39 3.59 13.61
C ALA A 61 9.88 3.95 13.81
N PRO A 62 10.57 4.40 12.76
CA PRO A 62 11.93 4.87 12.89
C PRO A 62 11.97 6.17 13.71
N VAL A 63 13.12 6.44 14.34
CA VAL A 63 13.34 7.68 15.08
C VAL A 63 13.26 8.86 14.11
N ALA A 64 12.49 9.89 14.49
CA ALA A 64 12.37 11.11 13.70
C ALA A 64 13.71 11.86 13.67
N MET A 65 14.09 12.34 12.48
CA MET A 65 15.24 13.23 12.38
C MET A 65 14.90 14.62 12.95
N PRO A 66 15.88 15.32 13.55
CA PRO A 66 15.69 16.68 14.05
C PRO A 66 15.06 17.59 13.00
N ALA A 67 14.18 18.49 13.44
CA ALA A 67 13.57 19.46 12.55
C ALA A 67 14.64 20.37 11.94
N ALA A 68 14.49 20.70 10.65
CA ALA A 68 15.28 21.72 9.99
C ALA A 68 14.59 23.08 10.14
N SER A 69 15.36 24.17 10.08
CA SER A 69 14.76 25.51 10.07
C SER A 69 13.96 25.74 8.78
N ALA A 70 12.78 26.34 8.93
CA ALA A 70 11.93 26.79 7.82
C ALA A 70 12.41 28.10 7.18
N ASP A 71 13.43 28.73 7.76
CA ASP A 71 14.02 29.99 7.31
C ASP A 71 14.90 29.81 6.07
N GLY A 72 15.18 30.91 5.39
CA GLY A 72 16.07 30.96 4.24
C GLY A 72 15.36 30.80 2.89
N PRO A 73 16.13 30.72 1.79
CA PRO A 73 15.59 30.67 0.44
C PRO A 73 14.81 29.37 0.20
N LYS A 74 13.82 29.44 -0.69
CA LYS A 74 12.98 28.28 -0.99
C LYS A 74 13.61 27.38 -2.04
N ALA A 75 13.36 26.07 -1.94
CA ALA A 75 13.95 25.07 -2.82
C ALA A 75 13.70 25.37 -4.31
N GLY A 76 12.52 25.86 -4.68
CA GLY A 76 12.18 26.24 -6.05
C GLY A 76 12.90 27.49 -6.56
N GLN A 77 13.50 28.29 -5.68
CA GLN A 77 14.32 29.45 -6.04
C GLN A 77 15.80 29.08 -6.23
N VAL A 78 16.25 28.02 -5.56
CA VAL A 78 17.67 27.61 -5.51
C VAL A 78 17.95 26.46 -6.46
N TYR A 79 17.08 25.46 -6.51
CA TYR A 79 17.27 24.24 -7.27
C TYR A 79 16.50 24.26 -8.58
N GLN A 80 17.06 23.56 -9.58
CA GLN A 80 16.39 23.35 -10.86
C GLN A 80 15.43 22.16 -10.79
N ASN A 81 14.35 22.22 -11.57
CA ASN A 81 13.41 21.12 -11.77
C ASN A 81 12.66 20.64 -10.50
N VAL A 82 12.48 21.51 -9.50
CA VAL A 82 11.62 21.24 -8.33
C VAL A 82 10.16 21.55 -8.71
N LYS A 83 9.33 20.50 -8.80
CA LYS A 83 7.93 20.60 -9.28
C LYS A 83 6.86 20.48 -8.20
N VAL A 84 7.22 20.02 -7.01
CA VAL A 84 6.26 19.71 -5.93
C VAL A 84 6.68 20.42 -4.64
N LEU A 85 7.92 20.21 -4.20
CA LEU A 85 8.45 20.67 -2.91
C LEU A 85 9.15 22.02 -3.02
N GLY A 86 8.65 22.93 -3.87
CA GLY A 86 9.34 24.18 -4.22
C GLY A 86 9.33 25.24 -3.12
N ASP A 87 8.43 25.11 -2.16
CA ASP A 87 8.10 26.04 -1.09
C ASP A 87 8.84 25.74 0.23
N LEU A 88 9.45 24.57 0.34
CA LEU A 88 10.30 24.20 1.48
C LEU A 88 11.54 25.07 1.53
N SER A 89 12.03 25.38 2.73
CA SER A 89 13.39 25.91 2.86
C SER A 89 14.40 24.91 2.29
N VAL A 90 15.60 25.37 1.92
CA VAL A 90 16.69 24.47 1.54
C VAL A 90 16.95 23.42 2.64
N GLY A 91 16.90 23.82 3.91
CA GLY A 91 17.10 22.91 5.06
C GLY A 91 16.02 21.83 5.17
N GLU A 92 14.75 22.22 5.08
CA GLU A 92 13.61 21.30 5.09
C GLU A 92 13.63 20.35 3.88
N PHE A 93 13.95 20.88 2.70
CA PHE A 93 14.10 20.10 1.48
C PHE A 93 15.17 19.03 1.63
N THR A 94 16.37 19.40 2.11
CA THR A 94 17.46 18.45 2.36
C THR A 94 17.06 17.41 3.41
N ARG A 95 16.43 17.82 4.51
CA ARG A 95 15.93 16.91 5.55
C ARG A 95 14.94 15.90 4.97
N LEU A 96 13.99 16.34 4.15
CA LEU A 96 13.02 15.44 3.53
C LEU A 96 13.71 14.44 2.58
N MET A 97 14.67 14.88 1.78
CA MET A 97 15.43 13.96 0.89
C MET A 97 16.14 12.86 1.70
N VAL A 98 16.79 13.21 2.82
CA VAL A 98 17.46 12.21 3.69
C VAL A 98 16.44 11.25 4.30
N ASN A 99 15.27 11.73 4.73
CA ASN A 99 14.19 10.87 5.23
C ASN A 99 13.70 9.91 4.14
N MET A 100 13.42 10.43 2.94
CA MET A 100 12.98 9.61 1.80
C MET A 100 14.01 8.53 1.47
N THR A 101 15.31 8.84 1.50
CA THR A 101 16.37 7.84 1.35
C THR A 101 16.28 6.76 2.42
N ALA A 102 16.22 7.13 3.70
CA ALA A 102 16.14 6.18 4.80
C ALA A 102 14.86 5.31 4.75
N TRP A 103 13.75 5.88 4.28
CA TRP A 103 12.46 5.20 4.27
C TRP A 103 12.21 4.31 3.06
N VAL A 104 12.86 4.58 1.93
CA VAL A 104 12.60 3.91 0.65
C VAL A 104 13.80 3.10 0.17
N ALA A 105 15.00 3.67 0.15
CA ALA A 105 16.18 3.04 -0.47
C ALA A 105 17.45 3.29 0.36
N PRO A 106 17.49 2.86 1.63
CA PRO A 106 18.62 3.12 2.52
C PRO A 106 19.92 2.47 2.03
N GLU A 107 19.82 1.33 1.35
CA GLU A 107 20.99 0.60 0.82
C GLU A 107 21.58 1.26 -0.44
N GLN A 108 20.72 1.80 -1.32
CA GLN A 108 21.13 2.41 -2.58
C GLN A 108 21.44 3.92 -2.44
N GLY A 109 20.94 4.54 -1.36
CA GLY A 109 21.17 5.95 -1.07
C GLY A 109 20.47 6.90 -2.04
N CYS A 110 20.99 8.13 -2.14
CA CYS A 110 20.45 9.19 -3.00
C CYS A 110 20.37 8.78 -4.48
N ASN A 111 21.32 7.95 -4.92
CA ASN A 111 21.48 7.54 -6.31
C ASN A 111 20.40 6.57 -6.79
N TYR A 112 19.55 6.05 -5.89
CA TYR A 112 18.38 5.28 -6.29
C TYR A 112 17.41 6.10 -7.15
N CYS A 113 17.22 7.37 -6.79
CA CYS A 113 16.31 8.29 -7.46
C CYS A 113 17.03 9.37 -8.28
N HIS A 114 18.34 9.52 -8.16
CA HIS A 114 19.07 10.62 -8.79
C HIS A 114 20.28 10.16 -9.58
N ASN A 115 20.52 10.86 -10.68
CA ASN A 115 21.82 10.87 -11.33
C ASN A 115 22.80 11.72 -10.49
N PRO A 116 23.90 11.17 -9.96
CA PRO A 116 24.83 11.92 -9.11
C PRO A 116 25.53 13.06 -9.85
N ALA A 117 25.64 13.00 -11.18
CA ALA A 117 26.22 14.07 -11.99
C ALA A 117 25.23 15.23 -12.22
N ASN A 118 23.93 14.99 -12.08
CA ASN A 118 22.89 16.00 -12.26
C ASN A 118 21.62 15.64 -11.47
N LEU A 119 21.49 16.21 -10.28
CA LEU A 119 20.34 15.96 -9.40
C LEU A 119 19.00 16.46 -9.98
N ALA A 120 19.03 17.40 -10.94
CA ALA A 120 17.83 17.92 -11.60
C ALA A 120 17.31 16.99 -12.71
N ASP A 121 18.11 16.05 -13.20
CA ASP A 121 17.76 15.11 -14.26
C ASP A 121 16.60 14.17 -13.89
N ASP A 122 15.65 13.98 -14.81
CA ASP A 122 14.44 13.14 -14.65
C ASP A 122 14.52 11.84 -15.46
N SER A 123 15.70 11.50 -16.03
CA SER A 123 15.89 10.29 -16.84
C SER A 123 15.64 8.97 -16.09
N LEU A 124 15.87 8.94 -14.77
CA LEU A 124 15.60 7.78 -13.94
C LEU A 124 14.11 7.69 -13.62
N TYR A 125 13.49 6.57 -13.99
CA TYR A 125 12.06 6.31 -13.73
C TYR A 125 11.71 6.43 -12.24
N THR A 126 12.63 6.04 -11.35
CA THR A 126 12.47 6.11 -9.90
C THR A 126 12.24 7.53 -9.41
N LYS A 127 12.81 8.55 -10.06
CA LYS A 127 12.55 9.96 -9.74
C LYS A 127 11.15 10.40 -10.14
N VAL A 128 10.71 9.98 -11.33
CA VAL A 128 9.37 10.27 -11.83
C VAL A 128 8.32 9.64 -10.91
N VAL A 129 8.54 8.38 -10.52
CA VAL A 129 7.69 7.67 -9.54
C VAL A 129 7.74 8.35 -8.16
N ALA A 130 8.93 8.66 -7.64
CA ALA A 130 9.08 9.30 -6.32
C ALA A 130 8.33 10.64 -6.24
N ARG A 131 8.38 11.46 -7.30
CA ARG A 131 7.61 12.69 -7.40
C ARG A 131 6.10 12.42 -7.30
N ARG A 132 5.61 11.40 -7.99
CA ARG A 132 4.20 11.03 -7.93
C ARG A 132 3.79 10.48 -6.57
N MET A 133 4.69 9.76 -5.88
CA MET A 133 4.45 9.25 -4.53
C MET A 133 4.40 10.36 -3.47
N VAL A 134 5.18 11.42 -3.61
CA VAL A 134 5.09 12.61 -2.74
C VAL A 134 3.69 13.25 -2.86
N GLN A 135 3.21 13.43 -4.08
CA GLN A 135 1.85 13.94 -4.32
C GLN A 135 0.79 13.00 -3.75
N MET A 136 0.97 11.68 -3.91
CA MET A 136 0.07 10.67 -3.34
C MET A 136 0.02 10.76 -1.82
N THR A 137 1.17 10.93 -1.16
CA THR A 137 1.26 11.07 0.29
C THR A 137 0.56 12.35 0.78
N GLN A 138 0.80 13.49 0.11
CA GLN A 138 0.11 14.75 0.42
C GLN A 138 -1.41 14.63 0.24
N HIS A 139 -1.85 13.96 -0.82
CA HIS A 139 -3.25 13.66 -1.09
C HIS A 139 -3.90 12.83 0.01
N ILE A 140 -3.26 11.73 0.43
CA ILE A 140 -3.75 10.89 1.54
C ILE A 140 -3.91 11.70 2.83
N ASN A 141 -2.89 12.49 3.16
CA ASN A 141 -2.84 13.24 4.43
C ASN A 141 -3.80 14.43 4.47
N THR A 142 -4.20 14.96 3.30
CA THR A 142 -5.11 16.10 3.20
C THR A 142 -6.57 15.64 3.05
N ASP A 143 -6.82 14.76 2.07
CA ASP A 143 -8.18 14.51 1.57
C ASP A 143 -8.82 13.27 2.22
N TRP A 144 -7.99 12.34 2.72
CA TRP A 144 -8.45 11.07 3.29
C TRP A 144 -8.41 11.03 4.83
N LYS A 145 -8.54 12.19 5.48
CA LYS A 145 -8.63 12.29 6.95
C LYS A 145 -9.77 11.47 7.56
N THR A 146 -10.84 11.18 6.80
CA THR A 146 -11.90 10.25 7.22
C THR A 146 -11.42 8.81 7.44
N HIS A 147 -10.25 8.47 6.89
CA HIS A 147 -9.57 7.19 7.09
C HIS A 147 -8.32 7.32 7.95
N VAL A 148 -7.37 8.18 7.57
CA VAL A 148 -6.04 8.26 8.22
C VAL A 148 -5.99 9.21 9.44
N ALA A 149 -7.06 9.98 9.68
CA ALA A 149 -7.12 11.02 10.71
C ALA A 149 -5.87 11.93 10.70
N GLU A 150 -5.43 12.40 11.86
CA GLU A 150 -4.20 13.18 12.00
C GLU A 150 -2.93 12.32 12.12
N THR A 151 -3.07 10.98 12.15
CA THR A 151 -1.91 10.08 12.13
C THR A 151 -1.19 10.16 10.79
N GLY A 152 -1.96 10.18 9.70
CA GLY A 152 -1.44 10.27 8.34
C GLY A 152 -0.55 9.10 7.92
N VAL A 153 0.16 9.29 6.82
CA VAL A 153 1.11 8.35 6.23
C VAL A 153 2.39 9.06 5.83
N THR A 154 3.48 8.29 5.77
CA THR A 154 4.78 8.69 5.21
C THR A 154 5.23 7.65 4.21
N CYS A 155 6.38 7.87 3.55
CA CYS A 155 6.96 6.86 2.65
C CYS A 155 7.23 5.54 3.40
N TYR A 156 7.61 5.63 4.68
CA TYR A 156 7.91 4.45 5.50
C TYR A 156 6.68 3.58 5.75
N THR A 157 5.48 4.16 5.79
CA THR A 157 4.22 3.43 6.01
C THR A 157 4.11 2.22 5.07
N CYS A 158 4.47 2.40 3.79
CA CYS A 158 4.44 1.35 2.77
C CYS A 158 5.81 0.70 2.55
N HIS A 159 6.86 1.51 2.35
CA HIS A 159 8.15 1.04 1.86
C HIS A 159 8.96 0.29 2.92
N ARG A 160 8.87 0.68 4.20
CA ARG A 160 9.60 0.03 5.30
C ARG A 160 11.11 -0.16 5.03
N GLY A 161 11.74 0.82 4.37
CA GLY A 161 13.15 0.76 4.00
C GLY A 161 13.45 -0.10 2.76
N GLN A 162 12.43 -0.49 1.99
CA GLN A 162 12.57 -1.29 0.77
C GLN A 162 12.03 -0.51 -0.43
N PRO A 163 12.78 -0.48 -1.56
CA PRO A 163 12.34 0.30 -2.72
C PRO A 163 11.03 -0.21 -3.33
N VAL A 164 10.76 -1.51 -3.18
CA VAL A 164 9.49 -2.13 -3.54
C VAL A 164 8.75 -2.50 -2.26
N PRO A 165 7.55 -1.93 -1.99
CA PRO A 165 6.75 -2.34 -0.84
C PRO A 165 6.44 -3.84 -0.89
N LYS A 166 6.45 -4.50 0.28
CA LYS A 166 6.30 -5.95 0.38
C LYS A 166 4.95 -6.46 -0.11
N ASP A 167 3.88 -5.78 0.28
CA ASP A 167 2.50 -6.23 0.07
C ASP A 167 1.82 -5.41 -1.03
N ILE A 168 2.30 -5.54 -2.26
CA ILE A 168 1.66 -5.00 -3.48
C ILE A 168 0.86 -6.10 -4.19
N TRP A 169 0.06 -5.70 -5.19
CA TRP A 169 -0.67 -6.66 -6.02
C TRP A 169 -0.71 -6.25 -7.50
N PHE A 170 -0.98 -7.26 -8.33
CA PHE A 170 -1.22 -7.16 -9.77
C PHE A 170 -2.50 -7.92 -10.12
N THR A 171 -3.10 -7.57 -11.24
CA THR A 171 -4.28 -8.28 -11.76
C THR A 171 -3.92 -9.73 -12.02
N ALA A 172 -4.67 -10.67 -11.45
CA ALA A 172 -4.41 -12.08 -11.66
C ALA A 172 -4.83 -12.50 -13.08
N ASP A 173 -3.98 -13.25 -13.78
CA ASP A 173 -4.39 -13.90 -15.01
C ASP A 173 -5.41 -14.99 -14.68
N ALA A 174 -6.62 -14.83 -15.22
CA ALA A 174 -7.70 -15.79 -15.02
C ALA A 174 -7.48 -17.09 -15.80
N GLN A 175 -6.59 -17.12 -16.80
CA GLN A 175 -6.34 -18.25 -17.71
C GLN A 175 -4.83 -18.52 -17.90
N PRO A 176 -4.07 -18.84 -16.84
CA PRO A 176 -2.61 -18.98 -16.92
C PRO A 176 -2.13 -20.16 -17.78
N TYR A 177 -3.03 -21.08 -18.16
CA TYR A 177 -2.73 -22.22 -19.02
C TYR A 177 -3.60 -22.09 -20.27
N GLY A 178 -3.04 -21.61 -21.38
CA GLY A 178 -3.74 -21.29 -22.64
C GLY A 178 -4.47 -22.44 -23.37
N SER A 179 -4.89 -23.52 -22.68
CA SER A 179 -5.69 -24.62 -23.22
C SER A 179 -6.72 -25.15 -22.20
N ASN A 180 -8.01 -24.94 -22.46
CA ASN A 180 -9.14 -25.24 -21.56
C ASN A 180 -9.70 -26.66 -21.61
N PHE A 181 -8.90 -27.67 -21.98
CA PHE A 181 -9.38 -29.06 -22.02
C PHE A 181 -9.60 -29.67 -20.63
N MET A 182 -9.07 -29.06 -19.56
CA MET A 182 -9.13 -29.56 -18.18
C MET A 182 -10.16 -28.86 -17.29
N GLY A 183 -11.00 -27.99 -17.86
CA GLY A 183 -11.94 -27.14 -17.10
C GLY A 183 -11.29 -25.87 -16.55
N ASP A 184 -12.12 -24.91 -16.16
CA ASP A 184 -11.72 -23.59 -15.70
C ASP A 184 -11.91 -23.47 -14.17
N LYS A 185 -10.87 -22.99 -13.46
CA LYS A 185 -10.95 -22.69 -12.03
C LYS A 185 -11.74 -21.42 -11.73
N ALA A 186 -12.05 -20.61 -12.74
CA ALA A 186 -12.77 -19.35 -12.64
C ALA A 186 -12.15 -18.38 -11.61
N GLY A 187 -10.81 -18.39 -11.49
CA GLY A 187 -10.08 -17.55 -10.54
C GLY A 187 -10.25 -17.91 -9.06
N GLN A 188 -10.67 -19.14 -8.71
CA GLN A 188 -10.83 -19.60 -7.32
C GLN A 188 -10.37 -21.07 -7.14
N ASN A 189 -10.75 -21.74 -6.04
CA ASN A 189 -10.47 -23.16 -5.80
C ASN A 189 -8.96 -23.52 -5.75
N ALA A 190 -8.13 -22.59 -5.30
CA ALA A 190 -6.71 -22.82 -5.02
C ALA A 190 -6.31 -22.02 -3.78
N PRO A 191 -5.32 -22.47 -2.99
CA PRO A 191 -4.84 -21.69 -1.86
C PRO A 191 -4.20 -20.40 -2.37
N ALA A 192 -4.77 -19.25 -2.02
CA ALA A 192 -4.25 -17.95 -2.42
C ALA A 192 -3.93 -17.07 -1.21
N GLN A 193 -2.73 -16.50 -1.19
CA GLN A 193 -2.27 -15.67 -0.08
C GLN A 193 -3.11 -14.39 0.07
N SER A 194 -3.62 -13.85 -1.03
CA SER A 194 -4.52 -12.69 -1.08
C SER A 194 -5.75 -12.84 -0.19
N VAL A 195 -6.27 -14.07 -0.07
CA VAL A 195 -7.45 -14.46 0.72
C VAL A 195 -7.11 -15.46 1.83
N LYS A 196 -5.88 -15.37 2.36
CA LYS A 196 -5.38 -16.21 3.46
C LYS A 196 -5.56 -17.72 3.29
N LEU A 197 -5.15 -18.22 2.14
CA LEU A 197 -5.11 -19.64 1.79
C LEU A 197 -6.50 -20.31 1.74
N ALA A 198 -7.58 -19.52 1.82
CA ALA A 198 -8.92 -19.99 1.51
C ALA A 198 -9.02 -20.32 0.01
N SER A 199 -10.04 -21.11 -0.34
CA SER A 199 -10.38 -21.46 -1.73
C SER A 199 -11.34 -20.46 -2.40
N LEU A 200 -11.48 -19.27 -1.82
CA LEU A 200 -12.31 -18.16 -2.33
C LEU A 200 -11.69 -17.57 -3.61
N PRO A 201 -12.38 -16.66 -4.34
CA PRO A 201 -11.79 -15.91 -5.44
C PRO A 201 -10.44 -15.29 -5.08
N ASN A 202 -9.42 -15.68 -5.85
CA ASN A 202 -8.02 -15.39 -5.56
C ASN A 202 -7.64 -13.93 -5.85
N ASP A 203 -8.46 -13.22 -6.65
CA ASP A 203 -8.31 -11.78 -6.91
C ASP A 203 -9.52 -11.00 -6.39
N PRO A 204 -9.52 -10.63 -5.09
CA PRO A 204 -10.53 -9.74 -4.54
C PRO A 204 -10.20 -8.26 -4.81
N PHE A 205 -9.12 -7.94 -5.51
CA PHE A 205 -8.62 -6.57 -5.64
C PHE A 205 -9.09 -5.91 -6.93
N THR A 206 -8.99 -6.58 -8.06
CA THR A 206 -9.45 -6.04 -9.35
C THR A 206 -10.90 -5.55 -9.31
N PRO A 207 -11.90 -6.33 -8.85
CA PRO A 207 -13.29 -5.86 -8.83
C PRO A 207 -13.57 -4.75 -7.80
N TYR A 208 -12.81 -4.69 -6.71
CA TYR A 208 -13.17 -3.89 -5.53
C TYR A 208 -12.19 -2.80 -5.12
N LEU A 209 -10.89 -2.91 -5.40
CA LEU A 209 -9.86 -1.92 -5.07
C LEU A 209 -9.29 -1.22 -6.31
N LEU A 210 -9.63 -1.70 -7.51
CA LEU A 210 -9.41 -1.01 -8.79
C LEU A 210 -10.77 -0.66 -9.42
N GLY A 211 -11.65 -1.66 -9.50
CA GLY A 211 -13.03 -1.51 -9.89
C GLY A 211 -13.94 -0.97 -8.77
N LYS A 212 -15.20 -0.74 -9.14
CA LYS A 212 -16.25 -0.21 -8.26
C LYS A 212 -17.44 -1.15 -8.14
N GLU A 213 -17.22 -2.47 -8.27
CA GLU A 213 -18.30 -3.43 -8.11
C GLU A 213 -18.97 -3.30 -6.73
N PRO A 214 -20.31 -3.44 -6.65
CA PRO A 214 -20.99 -3.44 -5.36
C PRO A 214 -20.53 -4.61 -4.48
N ILE A 215 -20.13 -4.29 -3.25
CA ILE A 215 -19.71 -5.26 -2.21
C ILE A 215 -20.94 -5.80 -1.45
N ARG A 216 -22.05 -5.05 -1.41
CA ARG A 216 -23.25 -5.47 -0.69
C ARG A 216 -23.94 -6.62 -1.42
N VAL A 217 -24.20 -7.71 -0.70
CA VAL A 217 -24.93 -8.90 -1.21
C VAL A 217 -26.17 -9.27 -0.41
N GLY A 218 -26.32 -8.74 0.81
CA GLY A 218 -27.46 -9.01 1.68
C GLY A 218 -28.72 -8.29 1.21
N ALA A 219 -29.87 -8.97 1.26
CA ALA A 219 -31.17 -8.38 1.01
C ALA A 219 -31.54 -7.34 2.08
N THR A 220 -32.34 -6.34 1.70
CA THR A 220 -32.84 -5.29 2.60
C THR A 220 -34.25 -5.57 3.13
N THR A 221 -34.92 -6.60 2.61
CA THR A 221 -36.25 -7.05 3.02
C THR A 221 -36.18 -8.49 3.54
N ALA A 222 -37.07 -8.83 4.48
CA ALA A 222 -37.13 -10.19 5.02
C ALA A 222 -37.65 -11.19 3.97
N LEU A 223 -38.62 -10.79 3.16
CA LEU A 223 -39.17 -11.61 2.08
C LEU A 223 -38.43 -11.31 0.75
N PRO A 224 -38.28 -12.33 -0.13
CA PRO A 224 -37.71 -12.12 -1.46
C PRO A 224 -38.57 -11.16 -2.28
N THR A 225 -37.95 -10.10 -2.79
CA THR A 225 -38.56 -9.14 -3.72
C THR A 225 -38.05 -9.30 -5.16
N GLY A 226 -37.14 -10.27 -5.38
CA GLY A 226 -36.53 -10.57 -6.67
C GLY A 226 -35.49 -11.69 -6.55
N LYS A 227 -34.71 -11.92 -7.61
CA LYS A 227 -33.69 -12.99 -7.65
C LYS A 227 -32.55 -12.81 -6.64
N GLY A 228 -32.32 -11.59 -6.15
CA GLY A 228 -31.24 -11.28 -5.22
C GLY A 228 -29.85 -11.39 -5.85
N GLU A 229 -28.81 -11.30 -5.02
CA GLU A 229 -27.42 -11.50 -5.42
C GLU A 229 -27.06 -12.98 -5.37
N SER A 230 -26.11 -13.41 -6.21
CA SER A 230 -25.72 -14.81 -6.28
C SER A 230 -24.76 -15.22 -5.16
N ILE A 231 -24.65 -16.53 -4.91
CA ILE A 231 -23.65 -17.07 -3.98
C ILE A 231 -22.23 -16.76 -4.47
N GLN A 232 -21.98 -16.81 -5.78
CA GLN A 232 -20.66 -16.46 -6.33
C GLN A 232 -20.28 -15.00 -6.02
N ARG A 233 -21.22 -14.06 -6.07
CA ARG A 233 -20.98 -12.66 -5.67
C ARG A 233 -20.74 -12.54 -4.17
N THR A 234 -21.39 -13.38 -3.38
CA THR A 234 -21.16 -13.48 -1.92
C THR A 234 -19.74 -13.99 -1.62
N GLU A 235 -19.25 -15.00 -2.34
CA GLU A 235 -17.89 -15.53 -2.21
C GLU A 235 -16.83 -14.49 -2.58
N LYS A 236 -17.03 -13.71 -3.64
CA LYS A 236 -16.14 -12.57 -3.99
C LYS A 236 -16.05 -11.56 -2.84
N THR A 237 -17.20 -11.17 -2.30
CA THR A 237 -17.27 -10.27 -1.14
C THR A 237 -16.55 -10.86 0.07
N TYR A 238 -16.74 -12.15 0.32
CA TYR A 238 -16.10 -12.82 1.45
C TYR A 238 -14.58 -12.92 1.27
N GLY A 239 -14.09 -13.11 0.05
CA GLY A 239 -12.66 -13.04 -0.28
C GLY A 239 -12.05 -11.69 0.10
N LEU A 240 -12.70 -10.58 -0.28
CA LEU A 240 -12.27 -9.24 0.12
C LEU A 240 -12.26 -9.06 1.64
N MET A 241 -13.32 -9.48 2.34
CA MET A 241 -13.40 -9.35 3.80
C MET A 241 -12.33 -10.18 4.52
N THR A 242 -11.99 -11.35 3.96
CA THR A 242 -10.89 -12.20 4.45
C THR A 242 -9.54 -11.49 4.30
N HIS A 243 -9.29 -10.89 3.13
CA HIS A 243 -8.11 -10.06 2.91
C HIS A 243 -8.02 -8.89 3.90
N MET A 244 -9.09 -8.13 4.08
CA MET A 244 -9.12 -6.99 4.98
C MET A 244 -8.83 -7.41 6.43
N SER A 245 -9.47 -8.48 6.90
CA SER A 245 -9.26 -9.01 8.26
C SER A 245 -7.79 -9.38 8.47
N ALA A 246 -7.20 -10.12 7.53
CA ALA A 246 -5.80 -10.52 7.59
C ALA A 246 -4.82 -9.33 7.51
N SER A 247 -5.13 -8.35 6.66
CA SER A 247 -4.29 -7.17 6.46
C SER A 247 -4.18 -6.31 7.72
N LEU A 248 -5.25 -6.27 8.52
CA LEU A 248 -5.32 -5.51 9.77
C LEU A 248 -4.96 -6.36 11.00
N GLY A 249 -4.79 -7.67 10.86
CA GLY A 249 -4.56 -8.58 11.99
C GLY A 249 -5.74 -8.63 12.95
N VAL A 250 -6.96 -8.64 12.43
CA VAL A 250 -8.21 -8.68 13.20
C VAL A 250 -9.15 -9.76 12.66
N ASN A 251 -10.24 -10.03 13.37
CA ASN A 251 -11.34 -10.86 12.87
C ASN A 251 -12.55 -10.02 12.43
N CYS A 252 -13.57 -10.69 11.89
CA CYS A 252 -14.80 -10.06 11.39
C CYS A 252 -15.51 -9.18 12.41
N THR A 253 -15.42 -9.53 13.71
CA THR A 253 -16.12 -8.81 14.78
C THR A 253 -15.52 -7.45 15.11
N TYR A 254 -14.36 -7.13 14.52
CA TYR A 254 -13.77 -5.80 14.59
C TYR A 254 -14.62 -4.75 13.87
N CYS A 255 -15.36 -5.15 12.83
CA CYS A 255 -16.21 -4.27 12.03
C CYS A 255 -17.69 -4.68 12.04
N HIS A 256 -18.03 -5.89 12.45
CA HIS A 256 -19.38 -6.43 12.31
C HIS A 256 -19.91 -7.07 13.59
N ASN A 257 -21.24 -7.03 13.76
CA ASN A 257 -21.93 -8.09 14.47
C ASN A 257 -22.36 -9.14 13.44
N THR A 258 -21.75 -10.32 13.48
CA THR A 258 -21.88 -11.32 12.41
C THR A 258 -23.27 -11.94 12.32
N ARG A 259 -24.15 -11.72 13.32
CA ARG A 259 -25.58 -12.07 13.21
C ARG A 259 -26.27 -11.34 12.04
N ASN A 260 -25.75 -10.16 11.67
CA ASN A 260 -26.22 -9.40 10.51
C ASN A 260 -25.10 -8.48 9.99
N PHE A 261 -24.34 -8.94 8.99
CA PHE A 261 -23.31 -8.14 8.33
C PHE A 261 -23.85 -6.90 7.59
N GLY A 262 -25.12 -6.89 7.17
CA GLY A 262 -25.72 -5.76 6.46
C GLY A 262 -26.07 -4.58 7.37
N ASN A 263 -26.27 -4.83 8.66
CA ASN A 263 -26.71 -3.81 9.61
C ASN A 263 -25.56 -2.87 10.02
N TRP A 264 -25.78 -1.56 9.90
CA TRP A 264 -24.84 -0.52 10.34
C TRP A 264 -25.13 -0.02 11.75
N GLU A 265 -26.40 0.00 12.15
CA GLU A 265 -26.82 0.55 13.43
C GLU A 265 -26.32 -0.33 14.60
N GLY A 266 -25.72 0.31 15.60
CA GLY A 266 -25.13 -0.38 16.75
C GLY A 266 -23.92 -1.27 16.39
N GLY A 267 -23.38 -1.15 15.18
CA GLY A 267 -22.15 -1.82 14.76
C GLY A 267 -20.88 -1.10 15.22
N PRO A 268 -19.70 -1.76 15.20
CA PRO A 268 -18.43 -1.12 15.52
C PRO A 268 -18.11 0.07 14.58
N PRO A 269 -17.63 1.21 15.10
CA PRO A 269 -17.33 2.40 14.30
C PRO A 269 -16.24 2.18 13.25
N GLN A 270 -15.36 1.20 13.45
CA GLN A 270 -14.27 0.83 12.55
C GLN A 270 -14.78 0.47 11.14
N ARG A 271 -16.03 0.01 11.02
CA ARG A 271 -16.65 -0.26 9.72
C ARG A 271 -16.78 0.99 8.85
N VAL A 272 -17.04 2.15 9.45
CA VAL A 272 -17.12 3.44 8.74
C VAL A 272 -15.73 3.84 8.23
N THR A 273 -14.71 3.73 9.08
CA THR A 273 -13.31 3.97 8.69
C THR A 273 -12.85 3.03 7.57
N ALA A 274 -13.24 1.75 7.64
CA ALA A 274 -12.94 0.76 6.61
C ALA A 274 -13.64 1.06 5.27
N TYR A 275 -14.88 1.57 5.31
CA TYR A 275 -15.59 2.02 4.12
C TYR A 275 -14.82 3.12 3.38
N HIS A 276 -14.34 4.14 4.10
CA HIS A 276 -13.49 5.17 3.50
C HIS A 276 -12.14 4.62 3.03
N GLY A 277 -11.57 3.64 3.74
CA GLY A 277 -10.33 2.97 3.32
C GLY A 277 -10.43 2.25 1.98
N ILE A 278 -11.57 1.61 1.68
CA ILE A 278 -11.83 1.00 0.36
C ILE A 278 -11.86 2.07 -0.74
N GLN A 279 -12.54 3.20 -0.48
CA GLN A 279 -12.63 4.30 -1.43
C GLN A 279 -11.26 4.94 -1.68
N MET A 280 -10.47 5.12 -0.62
CA MET A 280 -9.10 5.59 -0.71
C MET A 280 -8.25 4.66 -1.57
N ALA A 281 -8.28 3.33 -1.32
CA ALA A 281 -7.50 2.38 -2.11
C ALA A 281 -7.83 2.45 -3.62
N ARG A 282 -9.11 2.59 -3.97
CA ARG A 282 -9.56 2.80 -5.36
C ARG A 282 -8.98 4.05 -5.98
N ASP A 283 -9.13 5.17 -5.27
CA ASP A 283 -8.63 6.48 -5.70
C ASP A 283 -7.12 6.44 -5.94
N LEU A 284 -6.36 5.89 -4.99
CA LEU A 284 -4.91 5.81 -5.11
C LEU A 284 -4.45 4.90 -6.26
N ASN A 285 -5.08 3.73 -6.43
CA ASN A 285 -4.75 2.83 -7.53
C ASN A 285 -5.03 3.47 -8.89
N LEU A 286 -6.19 4.10 -9.06
CA LEU A 286 -6.61 4.70 -10.34
C LEU A 286 -5.88 6.00 -10.65
N ALA A 287 -5.70 6.88 -9.66
CA ALA A 287 -5.14 8.21 -9.89
C ALA A 287 -3.61 8.24 -9.83
N TYR A 288 -2.96 7.33 -9.09
CA TYR A 288 -1.51 7.38 -8.86
C TYR A 288 -0.76 6.18 -9.42
N MET A 289 -1.26 4.96 -9.28
CA MET A 289 -0.51 3.75 -9.67
C MET A 289 -0.70 3.39 -11.14
N GLU A 290 -1.95 3.25 -11.62
CA GLU A 290 -2.24 2.87 -13.01
C GLU A 290 -1.60 3.81 -14.05
N PRO A 291 -1.61 5.16 -13.88
CA PRO A 291 -0.97 6.06 -14.84
C PRO A 291 0.56 5.89 -14.93
N LEU A 292 1.20 5.25 -13.95
CA LEU A 292 2.64 4.98 -13.95
C LEU A 292 3.00 3.68 -14.69
N ALA A 293 2.03 2.93 -15.22
CA ALA A 293 2.28 1.64 -15.88
C ALA A 293 3.34 1.72 -17.00
N SER A 294 3.35 2.80 -17.79
CA SER A 294 4.36 3.00 -18.85
C SER A 294 5.73 3.45 -18.33
N THR A 295 5.78 4.00 -17.10
CA THR A 295 7.02 4.48 -16.46
C THR A 295 7.78 3.34 -15.80
N PHE A 296 7.08 2.32 -15.29
CA PHE A 296 7.72 1.16 -14.68
C PHE A 296 8.48 0.31 -15.71
N PRO A 297 9.67 -0.20 -15.38
CA PRO A 297 10.36 -1.15 -16.22
C PRO A 297 9.67 -2.54 -16.16
N PRO A 298 9.92 -3.45 -17.13
CA PRO A 298 9.21 -4.72 -17.23
C PRO A 298 9.23 -5.57 -15.96
N GLU A 299 10.34 -5.61 -15.22
CA GLU A 299 10.49 -6.36 -13.97
C GLU A 299 9.68 -5.82 -12.79
N ARG A 300 8.96 -4.71 -12.97
CA ARG A 300 8.06 -4.12 -11.97
C ARG A 300 6.58 -4.25 -12.34
N LYS A 301 6.25 -4.90 -13.46
CA LYS A 301 4.88 -5.08 -13.94
C LYS A 301 4.36 -6.48 -13.65
N GLY A 302 3.04 -6.60 -13.58
CA GLY A 302 2.37 -7.90 -13.52
C GLY A 302 2.46 -8.65 -14.84
N GLU A 303 2.01 -9.90 -14.84
CA GLU A 303 1.97 -10.76 -16.02
C GLU A 303 1.18 -10.15 -17.18
N LEU A 304 0.14 -9.36 -16.85
CA LEU A 304 -0.69 -8.64 -17.81
C LEU A 304 -0.13 -7.24 -18.18
N GLY A 305 1.08 -6.90 -17.70
CA GLY A 305 1.74 -5.63 -17.96
C GLY A 305 1.20 -4.45 -17.13
N ASP A 306 0.39 -4.72 -16.12
CA ASP A 306 -0.19 -3.70 -15.25
C ASP A 306 0.79 -3.21 -14.17
N ALA A 307 0.58 -1.98 -13.70
CA ALA A 307 1.40 -1.36 -12.67
C ALA A 307 1.21 -2.07 -11.31
N PRO A 308 2.23 -2.03 -10.43
CA PRO A 308 2.07 -2.50 -9.06
C PRO A 308 1.06 -1.60 -8.35
N LYS A 309 0.08 -2.21 -7.67
CA LYS A 309 -1.00 -1.51 -6.98
C LYS A 309 -0.94 -1.74 -5.47
N LEU A 310 -1.62 -0.87 -4.73
CA LEU A 310 -1.72 -0.96 -3.28
C LEU A 310 -3.02 -1.63 -2.84
N ASN A 311 -2.96 -2.27 -1.68
CA ASN A 311 -4.07 -2.87 -0.97
C ASN A 311 -4.00 -2.51 0.52
N CYS A 312 -4.83 -3.13 1.36
CA CYS A 312 -4.87 -2.85 2.78
C CYS A 312 -3.54 -3.22 3.48
N ALA A 313 -2.97 -4.37 3.12
CA ALA A 313 -1.73 -4.88 3.70
C ALA A 313 -0.52 -4.01 3.36
N THR A 314 -0.50 -3.31 2.21
CA THR A 314 0.60 -2.41 1.82
C THR A 314 0.99 -1.45 2.95
N CYS A 315 -0.01 -0.90 3.66
CA CYS A 315 0.20 -0.01 4.79
C CYS A 315 0.10 -0.74 6.14
N HIS A 316 -0.97 -1.52 6.34
CA HIS A 316 -1.33 -2.06 7.65
C HIS A 316 -0.43 -3.21 8.12
N GLN A 317 0.05 -4.06 7.21
CA GLN A 317 1.03 -5.12 7.47
C GLN A 317 0.72 -5.97 8.73
N GLY A 318 -0.54 -6.36 8.90
CA GLY A 318 -1.00 -7.19 10.01
C GLY A 318 -1.30 -6.42 11.31
N ALA A 319 -1.30 -5.08 11.27
CA ALA A 319 -1.66 -4.23 12.41
C ALA A 319 -2.93 -3.42 12.13
N TYR A 320 -3.78 -3.28 13.15
CA TYR A 320 -5.08 -2.59 13.04
C TYR A 320 -4.93 -1.09 12.69
N LYS A 321 -3.75 -0.52 12.96
CA LYS A 321 -3.26 0.74 12.42
C LYS A 321 -1.82 0.54 11.93
N PRO A 322 -1.41 1.13 10.79
CA PRO A 322 -0.02 1.07 10.36
C PRO A 322 0.91 1.54 11.48
N LEU A 323 1.99 0.80 11.74
CA LEU A 323 2.95 1.10 12.81
C LEU A 323 2.29 1.28 14.20
N PHE A 324 1.20 0.56 14.45
CA PHE A 324 0.36 0.70 15.65
C PHE A 324 -0.13 2.14 15.93
N GLY A 325 -0.22 2.97 14.88
CA GLY A 325 -0.69 4.36 14.99
C GLY A 325 0.39 5.36 15.38
N ALA A 326 1.67 5.02 15.24
CA ALA A 326 2.77 5.97 15.45
C ALA A 326 2.62 7.22 14.54
N PRO A 327 2.50 8.43 15.11
CA PRO A 327 2.15 9.63 14.36
C PRO A 327 3.37 10.26 13.68
N MET A 328 3.98 9.57 12.72
CA MET A 328 5.18 10.06 12.02
C MET A 328 4.94 11.38 11.29
N LEU A 329 3.72 11.62 10.77
CA LEU A 329 3.40 12.83 10.01
C LEU A 329 3.62 14.12 10.81
N LYS A 330 3.47 14.10 12.14
CA LYS A 330 3.64 15.28 13.00
C LYS A 330 5.02 15.93 12.85
N ASP A 331 6.05 15.11 12.57
CA ASP A 331 7.44 15.54 12.42
C ASP A 331 7.77 15.87 10.96
N HIS A 332 6.81 15.72 10.04
CA HIS A 332 6.92 15.91 8.60
C HIS A 332 5.72 16.67 8.01
N PRO A 333 5.41 17.89 8.49
CA PRO A 333 4.26 18.67 8.01
C PRO A 333 4.32 18.97 6.50
N GLU A 334 5.50 18.93 5.88
CA GLU A 334 5.70 19.04 4.44
C GLU A 334 4.97 17.95 3.62
N LEU A 335 4.65 16.81 4.25
CA LEU A 335 3.89 15.72 3.67
C LEU A 335 2.38 15.85 3.88
N ALA A 336 1.90 16.87 4.61
CA ALA A 336 0.49 17.08 4.93
C ALA A 336 -0.19 18.15 4.05
N ALA A 337 0.55 18.88 3.22
CA ALA A 337 0.03 19.98 2.44
C ALA A 337 0.11 19.70 0.94
N TYR A 338 -1.02 19.44 0.29
CA TYR A 338 -1.12 19.61 -1.16
C TYR A 338 -0.99 21.11 -1.46
N ARG A 339 0.18 21.53 -1.94
CA ARG A 339 0.42 22.88 -2.46
C ARG A 339 0.60 22.73 -3.97
N PRO A 340 -0.38 23.10 -4.81
CA PRO A 340 -0.14 23.14 -6.24
C PRO A 340 1.00 24.14 -6.49
N TYR A 341 2.13 23.64 -6.96
CA TYR A 341 3.26 24.46 -7.34
C TYR A 341 2.86 25.32 -8.54
N THR A 342 2.62 26.62 -8.31
CA THR A 342 2.68 27.62 -9.37
C THR A 342 4.14 27.97 -9.60
N ALA A 343 4.69 27.52 -10.74
CA ALA A 343 5.99 27.99 -11.18
C ALA A 343 5.99 29.53 -11.24
N PRO A 344 7.07 30.21 -10.81
CA PRO A 344 7.25 31.61 -11.14
C PRO A 344 7.16 31.78 -12.66
N ALA A 345 6.51 32.85 -13.13
CA ALA A 345 6.59 33.21 -14.54
C ALA A 345 8.06 33.23 -14.96
N ALA A 346 8.38 32.59 -16.08
CA ALA A 346 9.73 32.58 -16.62
C ALA A 346 10.24 34.02 -16.66
N ALA A 347 11.46 34.25 -16.14
CA ALA A 347 12.10 35.55 -16.28
C ALA A 347 12.09 35.93 -17.77
N PRO A 348 11.71 37.17 -18.13
CA PRO A 348 11.67 37.58 -19.52
C PRO A 348 13.01 37.27 -20.18
N ALA A 349 12.96 36.65 -21.36
CA ALA A 349 14.15 36.32 -22.12
C ALA A 349 15.02 37.59 -22.25
N ALA A 350 16.32 37.45 -21.98
CA ALA A 350 17.26 38.52 -22.21
C ALA A 350 17.09 39.03 -23.65
N PRO A 351 17.07 40.36 -23.88
CA PRO A 351 16.89 40.88 -25.23
C PRO A 351 17.95 40.29 -26.15
N THR A 352 17.50 39.69 -27.24
CA THR A 352 18.37 39.19 -28.31
C THR A 352 19.25 40.33 -28.77
N ALA A 353 20.58 40.16 -28.67
CA ALA A 353 21.52 41.08 -29.26
C ALA A 353 21.18 41.23 -30.74
N GLU A 354 20.78 42.45 -31.12
CA GLU A 354 20.47 42.83 -32.48
C GLU A 354 21.70 42.58 -33.36
N ALA A 355 21.51 41.86 -34.46
CA ALA A 355 22.58 41.54 -35.38
C ALA A 355 23.19 42.83 -35.94
N ALA A 356 24.49 43.01 -35.76
CA ALA A 356 25.22 44.12 -36.34
C ALA A 356 25.04 44.13 -37.88
N PRO A 357 24.70 45.27 -38.51
CA PRO A 357 24.49 45.32 -39.94
C PRO A 357 25.79 45.02 -40.70
N ALA A 358 25.66 44.21 -41.75
CA ALA A 358 26.75 43.85 -42.64
C ALA A 358 27.39 45.09 -43.28
N ALA A 359 28.73 45.18 -43.22
CA ALA A 359 29.49 46.24 -43.85
C ALA A 359 29.28 46.22 -45.38
N ALA A 360 28.79 47.34 -45.92
CA ALA A 360 28.71 47.56 -47.36
C ALA A 360 30.11 47.75 -47.95
N ALA A 361 30.37 47.05 -49.07
CA ALA A 361 31.62 47.12 -49.81
C ALA A 361 31.90 48.54 -50.37
N PRO A 362 33.16 48.97 -50.46
CA PRO A 362 33.51 50.29 -50.97
C PRO A 362 33.25 50.41 -52.48
N ALA A 363 32.54 51.47 -52.87
CA ALA A 363 32.42 51.90 -54.27
C ALA A 363 33.63 52.77 -54.67
N PRO A 364 34.08 52.72 -55.93
CA PRO A 364 35.38 53.24 -56.35
C PRO A 364 35.44 54.77 -56.45
N ALA A 365 36.65 55.29 -56.24
CA ALA A 365 37.00 56.70 -56.13
C ALA A 365 36.87 57.51 -57.43
N LYS A 366 36.60 58.82 -57.24
CA LYS A 366 37.24 59.90 -58.00
C LYS A 366 37.76 60.95 -57.02
#